data_AF-A0A169WF03-F1
#
_entry.id   AF-A0A169WF03-F1
#
_cell.length_a   1.000
_cell.length_b   1.000
_cell.length_c   1.000
_cell.angle_alpha   90.00
_cell.angle_beta   90.00
_cell.angle_gamma   90.00
#
_symmetry.space_group_name_H-M   'P 1'
#
loop_
_entity.id
_entity.type
_entity.pdbx_description
1 polymer ?
#
loop_
_entity_poly.entity_id
_entity_poly.type
_entity_poly.pdbx_seq_one_letter_code
_entity_poly.pdbx_strand_id
1 'polypeptide(L)' 'MPLILNWVDLGNTNLSGVLVLDLGKLQYIQYLRLSNNRLVGRIPRELVNVSTLKVV' A
#
# COMPACT_ATOMS: atom_id res chain seq x y z
N MET A 1 17.61 -5.37 16.37
CA MET A 1 16.42 -4.50 16.31
C MET A 1 15.78 -4.71 14.95
N PRO A 2 14.57 -5.29 14.85
CA PRO A 2 13.96 -5.50 13.55
C PRO A 2 13.61 -4.14 12.93
N LEU A 3 14.04 -3.93 11.68
CA LEU A 3 13.60 -2.80 10.87
C LEU A 3 12.13 -3.05 10.54
N ILE A 4 11.22 -2.50 11.33
CA ILE A 4 9.80 -2.51 11.03
C ILE A 4 9.61 -1.64 9.79
N LEU A 5 9.21 -2.24 8.68
CA LEU A 5 8.96 -1.52 7.44
C LEU A 5 7.64 -0.73 7.58
N ASN A 6 7.77 0.52 7.98
CA ASN A 6 6.69 1.47 8.18
C ASN A 6 6.38 2.30 6.92
N TRP A 7 7.18 2.17 5.87
CA TRP A 7 7.01 2.89 4.61
C TRP A 7 7.26 1.97 3.41
N VAL A 8 6.28 1.92 2.51
CA VAL A 8 6.43 1.35 1.17
C VAL A 8 6.20 2.45 0.14
N ASP A 9 7.22 2.71 -0.67
CA ASP A 9 7.13 3.60 -1.83
C ASP A 9 7.26 2.76 -3.11
N LEU A 10 6.16 2.71 -3.86
CA LEU A 10 6.09 2.10 -5.19
C LEU A 10 5.67 3.16 -6.22
N GLY A 11 5.86 4.45 -5.94
CA GLY A 11 5.54 5.52 -6.86
C GLY A 11 6.44 5.50 -8.09
N ASN A 12 5.89 5.86 -9.26
CA ASN A 12 6.64 5.91 -10.53
C ASN A 12 7.24 4.57 -10.98
N THR A 13 6.66 3.42 -10.61
CA THR A 13 7.24 2.09 -10.91
C THR A 13 6.58 1.38 -12.10
N ASN A 14 5.73 2.08 -12.87
CA ASN A 14 4.97 1.50 -13.99
C ASN A 14 4.09 0.28 -13.61
N LEU A 15 3.73 0.13 -12.32
CA LEU A 15 2.80 -0.91 -11.89
C LEU A 15 1.47 -0.77 -12.64
N SER A 16 0.91 -1.88 -13.08
CA SER A 16 -0.32 -1.91 -13.87
C SER A 16 -1.25 -3.03 -13.44
N GLY A 17 -2.51 -2.95 -13.87
CA GLY A 17 -3.54 -3.90 -13.48
C GLY A 17 -4.22 -3.53 -12.17
N VAL A 18 -4.95 -4.50 -11.60
CA VAL A 18 -5.71 -4.31 -10.37
C VAL A 18 -4.79 -4.50 -9.17
N LEU A 19 -4.89 -3.58 -8.22
CA LEU A 19 -4.21 -3.72 -6.94
C LEU A 19 -4.84 -4.87 -6.16
N VAL A 20 -4.20 -6.04 -6.11
CA VAL A 20 -4.58 -7.18 -5.26
C VAL A 20 -3.59 -7.26 -4.12
N LEU A 21 -3.79 -6.44 -3.08
CA LEU A 21 -2.97 -6.52 -1.88
C LEU A 21 -3.63 -7.40 -0.82
N ASP A 22 -2.86 -8.36 -0.32
CA ASP A 22 -3.18 -9.12 0.88
C ASP A 22 -2.70 -8.33 2.12
N LEU A 23 -3.38 -7.22 2.39
CA LEU A 23 -2.96 -6.20 3.36
C LEU A 23 -2.95 -6.65 4.81
N GLY A 24 -3.58 -7.79 5.11
CA GLY A 24 -3.49 -8.43 6.42
C GLY A 24 -2.04 -8.75 6.83
N LYS A 25 -1.09 -8.77 5.88
CA LYS A 25 0.34 -8.97 6.13
C LYS A 25 1.12 -7.67 6.40
N LEU A 26 0.56 -6.50 6.06
CA LEU A 26 1.21 -5.19 6.21
C LEU A 26 0.78 -4.49 7.51
N GLN A 27 0.80 -5.22 8.63
CA GLN A 27 0.25 -4.80 9.92
C GLN A 27 0.93 -3.58 10.56
N TYR A 28 2.09 -3.17 10.03
CA TYR A 28 2.90 -2.10 10.59
C TYR A 28 3.19 -0.96 9.60
N ILE A 29 2.56 -0.98 8.41
CA ILE A 29 2.73 0.07 7.42
C ILE A 29 2.06 1.35 7.89
N GLN A 30 2.75 2.47 7.77
CA GLN A 30 2.21 3.81 8.05
C GLN A 30 2.06 4.63 6.78
N TYR A 31 2.95 4.42 5.81
CA TYR A 31 2.98 5.13 4.53
C TYR A 31 3.00 4.15 3.37
N LEU A 32 2.06 4.33 2.44
CA LEU A 32 1.99 3.58 1.18
C LEU A 32 1.84 4.57 0.02
N ARG A 33 2.89 4.71 -0.79
CA ARG A 33 2.85 5.53 -2.00
C ARG A 33 2.67 4.66 -3.24
N LEU A 34 1.57 4.88 -3.95
CA LEU A 34 1.25 4.20 -5.21
C LEU A 34 1.07 5.16 -6.39
N SER A 35 1.36 6.45 -6.20
CA SER A 35 1.13 7.49 -7.19
C SER A 35 1.99 7.34 -8.44
N ASN A 36 1.50 7.86 -9.56
CA ASN A 36 2.14 7.77 -10.87
C ASN A 36 2.45 6.31 -11.30
N ASN A 37 1.44 5.46 -11.17
CA ASN A 37 1.40 4.12 -11.74
C ASN A 37 0.22 4.00 -12.71
N ARG A 38 0.10 2.87 -13.38
CA ARG A 38 -0.98 2.50 -14.31
C ARG A 38 -1.97 1.52 -13.66
N LEU A 39 -2.14 1.63 -12.35
CA LEU A 39 -3.08 0.81 -11.58
C LEU A 39 -4.51 1.17 -11.97
N VAL A 40 -5.36 0.16 -12.10
CA VAL A 40 -6.77 0.28 -12.50
C VAL A 40 -7.67 -0.47 -11.52
N GLY A 41 -8.98 -0.22 -11.59
CA GLY A 41 -9.95 -0.85 -10.70
C GLY A 41 -10.11 -0.11 -9.37
N ARG A 42 -10.62 -0.80 -8.35
CA ARG A 42 -10.94 -0.21 -7.04
C ARG A 42 -9.79 -0.37 -6.07
N ILE A 43 -9.66 0.59 -5.16
CA ILE A 43 -8.81 0.42 -3.98
C ILE A 43 -9.36 -0.77 -3.16
N PRO A 44 -8.52 -1.77 -2.82
CA PRO A 44 -8.93 -2.92 -2.02
C PRO A 44 -9.51 -2.46 -0.69
N ARG A 45 -10.65 -3.05 -0.31
CA ARG A 45 -11.33 -2.76 0.97
C ARG A 45 -10.50 -3.23 2.16
N GLU A 46 -9.58 -4.14 1.91
CA GLU A 46 -8.56 -4.62 2.82
C GLU A 46 -7.63 -3.49 3.30
N LEU A 47 -7.48 -2.37 2.56
CA LEU A 47 -6.77 -1.17 3.06
C LEU A 47 -7.47 -0.54 4.27
N VAL A 48 -8.79 -0.69 4.39
CA VAL A 48 -9.54 -0.18 5.54
C VAL A 48 -9.16 -0.91 6.82
N ASN A 49 -8.72 -2.17 6.73
CA ASN A 49 -8.32 -2.97 7.88
C ASN A 49 -6.88 -2.68 8.35
N VAL A 50 -6.11 -1.87 7.61
CA VAL A 50 -4.77 -1.44 8.04
C VAL A 50 -4.90 -0.19 8.90
N SER A 51 -5.17 -0.39 10.19
CA SER A 51 -5.40 0.69 11.16
C SER A 51 -4.20 1.64 11.35
N THR A 52 -3.00 1.21 10.95
CA THR A 52 -1.77 1.99 11.04
C THR A 52 -1.55 2.92 9.84
N LEU A 53 -2.26 2.70 8.73
CA LEU A 53 -2.06 3.47 7.50
C LEU A 53 -2.64 4.87 7.66
N LYS A 54 -1.82 5.89 7.42
CA LYS A 54 -2.26 7.28 7.45
C LYS A 54 -2.52 7.77 6.03
N VAL A 55 -3.64 8.45 5.84
CA VAL A 55 -3.88 9.28 4.65
C VAL A 55 -3.27 10.64 4.94
N VAL A 56 -2.32 11.05 4.11
CA VAL A 56 -1.58 12.31 4.19
C VAL A 56 -1.56 12.96 2.82
#